data_AF-B9JCL6-F1
#
_entry.id   AF-B9JCL6-F1
#
_cell.length_a   1.000
_cell.length_b   1.000
_cell.length_c   1.000
_cell.angle_alpha   90.00
_cell.angle_beta   90.00
_cell.angle_gamma   90.00
#
_symmetry.space_group_name_H-M   'P 1'
#
loop_
_entity.id
_entity.type
_entity.pdbx_description
1 polymer ?
#
loop_
_entity_poly.entity_id
_entity_poly.type
_entity_poly.pdbx_seq_one_letter_code
_entity_poly.pdbx_strand_id
1 'polypeptide(L)'
;MPQPANVTSRSREWDFADSTVRYCCAHPPRQCDSPRQTRMNDAALTNLLTACRIYAGGRVDARFNEAAQAFYASAKAQPKIVSRAARELRSLPPPGAAILANMLGTIAETGGSPERSGAAVWELYLAWLPQVHRGFSSRKPLSPRQQQLLEAFQLVGRSVVSHLAMMPEERRLAGENAGLMRQLQDLQDHTPGAAWVRQMFLCHSDELIVLHQPSGRGFRLRYENIANCCHLFTLIQAAFGEILPGGREPNRFIVDMARCVTLVEDGTDEAWWHYGAPVSQTSIAGEASVDSIPYIDGTQVILLSPAAAGAPLWDTSFFTPQLFAMPANVMIERELTAAESGEWLAKAGVPAGQGAGTQ
;
A
#
# COMPACT_ATOMS: atom_id res chain seq x y z
N MET A 1 1.07 41.73 -10.87
CA MET A 1 0.10 40.65 -10.57
C MET A 1 -0.03 39.75 -11.79
N PRO A 2 0.50 38.52 -11.77
CA PRO A 2 0.13 37.49 -12.73
C PRO A 2 -0.83 36.47 -12.08
N GLN A 3 -1.85 36.07 -12.85
CA GLN A 3 -2.83 35.05 -12.48
C GLN A 3 -2.18 33.66 -12.34
N PRO A 4 -2.68 32.78 -11.47
CA PRO A 4 -2.21 31.40 -11.39
C PRO A 4 -2.78 30.57 -12.55
N ALA A 5 -1.92 29.70 -13.09
CA ALA A 5 -2.24 28.78 -14.18
C ALA A 5 -3.23 27.71 -13.72
N ASN A 6 -4.26 27.49 -14.54
CA ASN A 6 -5.21 26.39 -14.41
C ASN A 6 -4.48 25.03 -14.44
N VAL A 7 -4.47 24.34 -13.30
CA VAL A 7 -4.20 22.90 -13.21
C VAL A 7 -5.48 22.19 -13.60
N THR A 8 -5.49 21.59 -14.80
CA THR A 8 -6.58 20.73 -15.25
C THR A 8 -6.50 19.38 -14.56
N SER A 9 -7.29 19.21 -13.50
CA SER A 9 -7.54 17.91 -12.88
C SER A 9 -8.27 17.00 -13.90
N ARG A 10 -7.65 15.87 -14.22
CA ARG A 10 -8.34 14.75 -14.85
C ARG A 10 -8.53 13.69 -13.78
N SER A 11 -9.56 13.86 -12.94
CA SER A 11 -10.12 12.74 -12.19
C SER A 11 -10.70 11.74 -13.20
N ARG A 12 -10.16 10.52 -13.19
CA ARG A 12 -10.83 9.36 -13.81
C ARG A 12 -11.36 8.53 -12.66
N GLU A 13 -12.67 8.58 -12.48
CA GLU A 13 -13.43 7.66 -11.63
C GLU A 13 -13.13 6.22 -12.06
N TRP A 14 -12.63 5.43 -11.13
CA TRP A 14 -12.47 3.99 -11.29
C TRP A 14 -13.55 3.31 -10.43
N ASP A 15 -14.76 3.21 -10.97
CA ASP A 15 -15.83 2.42 -10.36
C ASP A 15 -15.52 0.92 -10.53
N PHE A 16 -15.17 0.26 -9.42
CA PHE A 16 -15.19 -1.21 -9.35
C PHE A 16 -16.12 -1.68 -8.25
N ALA A 17 -17.21 -2.30 -8.69
CA ALA A 17 -18.26 -2.85 -7.85
C ALA A 17 -17.76 -3.97 -6.92
N ASP A 18 -18.02 -3.72 -5.65
CA ASP A 18 -18.29 -4.58 -4.50
C ASP A 18 -18.48 -6.09 -4.76
N SER A 19 -17.66 -6.90 -4.07
CA SER A 19 -18.06 -8.23 -3.60
C SER A 19 -17.13 -8.67 -2.47
N THR A 20 -17.21 -7.96 -1.33
CA THR A 20 -16.52 -8.36 -0.10
C THR A 20 -17.33 -9.48 0.60
N VAL A 21 -16.92 -10.73 0.43
CA VAL A 21 -17.53 -11.87 1.12
C VAL A 21 -16.92 -12.02 2.53
N ARG A 22 -17.67 -11.62 3.57
CA ARG A 22 -17.32 -11.88 4.98
C ARG A 22 -17.80 -13.28 5.40
N TYR A 23 -16.95 -14.09 6.03
CA TYR A 23 -17.36 -15.34 6.69
C TYR A 23 -16.87 -15.45 8.14
N CYS A 24 -17.80 -15.81 9.03
CA CYS A 24 -17.61 -16.05 10.45
C CYS A 24 -16.82 -17.35 10.74
N CYS A 25 -15.95 -17.30 11.75
CA CYS A 25 -15.14 -18.42 12.23
C CYS A 25 -15.90 -19.32 13.23
N ALA A 26 -15.87 -20.63 13.02
CA ALA A 26 -16.07 -21.64 14.05
C ALA A 26 -14.99 -22.74 13.89
N HIS A 27 -14.35 -23.13 14.98
CA HIS A 27 -13.26 -24.13 15.02
C HIS A 27 -13.77 -25.57 14.85
N PRO A 28 -13.03 -26.48 14.18
CA PRO A 28 -13.27 -27.91 14.25
C PRO A 28 -12.14 -28.68 14.99
N PRO A 29 -12.43 -29.89 15.52
CA PRO A 29 -11.44 -30.75 16.19
C PRO A 29 -10.61 -31.57 15.19
N ARG A 30 -9.49 -32.13 15.69
CA ARG A 30 -8.40 -32.82 14.98
C ARG A 30 -8.85 -33.93 14.00
N GLN A 31 -8.20 -34.01 12.83
CA GLN A 31 -8.44 -35.03 11.78
C GLN A 31 -7.34 -36.08 11.67
N CYS A 32 -7.76 -37.33 11.43
CA CYS A 32 -6.96 -38.43 10.91
C CYS A 32 -7.07 -38.46 9.37
N ASP A 33 -5.95 -38.57 8.66
CA ASP A 33 -5.89 -38.57 7.19
C ASP A 33 -6.46 -39.86 6.57
N SER A 34 -7.49 -39.73 5.71
CA SER A 34 -8.14 -40.84 4.99
C SER A 34 -8.00 -40.72 3.45
N PRO A 35 -7.80 -41.82 2.70
CA PRO A 35 -7.59 -41.83 1.23
C PRO A 35 -8.71 -41.21 0.37
N ARG A 36 -9.93 -41.11 0.92
CA ARG A 36 -11.08 -40.51 0.22
C ARG A 36 -10.95 -38.99 0.09
N GLN A 37 -10.25 -38.36 1.05
CA GLN A 37 -10.05 -36.93 1.13
C GLN A 37 -9.07 -36.47 0.04
N THR A 38 -8.00 -37.22 -0.23
CA THR A 38 -7.03 -36.93 -1.29
C THR A 38 -7.67 -36.88 -2.69
N ARG A 39 -8.61 -37.80 -3.01
CA ARG A 39 -9.28 -37.83 -4.33
C ARG A 39 -10.25 -36.66 -4.54
N MET A 40 -10.95 -36.21 -3.50
CA MET A 40 -11.86 -35.05 -3.61
C MET A 40 -11.09 -33.74 -3.84
N ASN A 41 -9.89 -33.62 -3.28
CA ASN A 41 -9.09 -32.40 -3.37
C ASN A 41 -8.39 -32.24 -4.72
N ASP A 42 -8.10 -33.34 -5.42
CA ASP A 42 -7.66 -33.28 -6.82
C ASP A 42 -8.77 -32.75 -7.74
N ALA A 43 -10.02 -33.16 -7.50
CA ALA A 43 -11.16 -32.73 -8.32
C ALA A 43 -11.41 -31.22 -8.25
N ALA A 44 -11.29 -30.61 -7.06
CA ALA A 44 -11.49 -29.17 -6.90
C ALA A 44 -10.50 -28.34 -7.73
N LEU A 45 -9.20 -28.67 -7.65
CA LEU A 45 -8.18 -28.01 -8.46
C LEU A 45 -8.39 -28.27 -9.96
N THR A 46 -8.64 -29.52 -10.36
CA THR A 46 -8.87 -29.87 -11.77
C THR A 46 -10.06 -29.12 -12.37
N ASN A 47 -11.17 -29.00 -11.62
CA ASN A 47 -12.35 -28.27 -12.07
C ASN A 47 -12.04 -26.78 -12.22
N LEU A 48 -11.36 -26.18 -11.24
CA LEU A 48 -10.97 -24.77 -11.31
C LEU A 48 -10.05 -24.51 -12.51
N LEU A 49 -9.01 -25.32 -12.71
CA LEU A 49 -8.09 -25.18 -13.85
C LEU A 49 -8.81 -25.32 -15.18
N THR A 50 -9.80 -26.22 -15.26
CA THR A 50 -10.63 -26.36 -16.46
C THR A 50 -11.43 -25.09 -16.73
N ALA A 51 -12.05 -24.51 -15.71
CA ALA A 51 -12.77 -23.24 -15.82
C ALA A 51 -11.83 -22.08 -16.21
N CYS A 52 -10.63 -21.99 -15.61
CA CYS A 52 -9.62 -20.99 -15.96
C CYS A 52 -9.16 -21.11 -17.43
N ARG A 53 -9.02 -22.33 -17.98
CA ARG A 53 -8.57 -22.52 -19.37
C ARG A 53 -9.56 -22.01 -20.41
N ILE A 54 -10.85 -22.08 -20.11
CA ILE A 54 -11.91 -21.66 -21.04
C ILE A 54 -12.38 -20.22 -20.80
N TYR A 55 -11.97 -19.60 -19.68
CA TYR A 55 -12.38 -18.25 -19.32
C TYR A 55 -11.71 -17.21 -20.23
N ALA A 56 -12.53 -16.38 -20.87
CA ALA A 56 -12.11 -15.40 -21.87
C ALA A 56 -12.11 -13.94 -21.36
N GLY A 57 -12.37 -13.73 -20.06
CA GLY A 57 -12.54 -12.40 -19.46
C GLY A 57 -14.00 -12.06 -19.16
N GLY A 58 -14.24 -10.94 -18.47
CA GLY A 58 -15.58 -10.47 -18.09
C GLY A 58 -16.18 -11.17 -16.87
N ARG A 59 -17.50 -11.26 -16.80
CA ARG A 59 -18.19 -11.80 -15.61
C ARG A 59 -18.02 -13.32 -15.51
N VAL A 60 -17.62 -13.79 -14.33
CA VAL A 60 -17.59 -15.23 -14.00
C VAL A 60 -19.01 -15.79 -13.88
N ASP A 61 -19.25 -16.97 -14.46
CA ASP A 61 -20.55 -17.63 -14.39
C ASP A 61 -20.71 -18.48 -13.10
N ALA A 62 -21.90 -19.04 -12.91
CA ALA A 62 -22.21 -19.86 -11.73
C ALA A 62 -21.29 -21.09 -11.60
N ARG A 63 -20.93 -21.72 -12.71
CA ARG A 63 -20.08 -22.92 -12.71
C ARG A 63 -18.65 -22.59 -12.31
N PHE A 64 -18.11 -21.48 -12.81
CA PHE A 64 -16.82 -20.97 -12.39
C PHE A 64 -16.83 -20.68 -10.89
N ASN A 65 -17.87 -19.99 -10.40
CA ASN A 65 -18.00 -19.67 -8.98
C ASN A 65 -18.05 -20.93 -8.10
N GLU A 66 -18.79 -21.96 -8.49
CA GLU A 66 -18.81 -23.25 -7.79
C GLU A 66 -17.41 -23.89 -7.71
N ALA A 67 -16.68 -23.91 -8.83
CA ALA A 67 -15.31 -24.43 -8.86
C ALA A 67 -14.36 -23.60 -7.97
N ALA A 68 -14.50 -22.28 -7.98
CA ALA A 68 -13.71 -21.38 -7.14
C ALA A 68 -13.97 -21.60 -5.64
N GLN A 69 -15.24 -21.72 -5.24
CA GLN A 69 -15.62 -21.99 -3.85
C GLN A 69 -15.11 -23.36 -3.37
N ALA A 70 -15.22 -24.39 -4.22
CA ALA A 70 -14.68 -25.72 -3.91
C ALA A 70 -13.14 -25.67 -3.74
N PHE A 71 -12.45 -24.88 -4.57
CA PHE A 71 -11.01 -24.68 -4.42
C PHE A 71 -10.64 -23.95 -3.13
N TYR A 72 -11.33 -22.87 -2.74
CA TYR A 72 -11.06 -22.18 -1.47
C TYR A 72 -11.26 -23.11 -0.26
N ALA A 73 -12.35 -23.87 -0.23
CA ALA A 73 -12.59 -24.85 0.81
C ALA A 73 -11.47 -25.90 0.87
N SER A 74 -11.02 -26.37 -0.29
CA SER A 74 -9.90 -27.33 -0.39
C SER A 74 -8.56 -26.72 0.02
N ALA A 75 -8.31 -25.44 -0.29
CA ALA A 75 -7.09 -24.73 0.10
C ALA A 75 -6.99 -24.55 1.61
N LYS A 76 -8.12 -24.29 2.28
CA LYS A 76 -8.19 -24.25 3.74
C LYS A 76 -7.91 -25.62 4.37
N ALA A 77 -8.48 -26.68 3.81
CA ALA A 77 -8.30 -28.04 4.33
C ALA A 77 -6.92 -28.65 4.00
N GLN A 78 -6.39 -28.35 2.81
CA GLN A 78 -5.16 -28.93 2.27
C GLN A 78 -4.28 -27.85 1.64
N PRO A 79 -3.45 -27.19 2.45
CA PRO A 79 -2.79 -25.99 1.98
C PRO A 79 -1.75 -26.21 0.86
N LYS A 80 -1.33 -27.47 0.62
CA LYS A 80 -0.45 -27.83 -0.53
C LYS A 80 -1.13 -27.67 -1.90
N ILE A 81 -2.46 -27.63 -1.97
CA ILE A 81 -3.19 -27.42 -3.23
C ILE A 81 -2.86 -26.05 -3.85
N VAL A 82 -2.53 -25.06 -3.01
CA VAL A 82 -2.12 -23.71 -3.39
C VAL A 82 -0.85 -23.75 -4.24
N SER A 83 0.20 -24.46 -3.78
CA SER A 83 1.45 -24.61 -4.54
C SER A 83 1.27 -25.39 -5.83
N ARG A 84 0.29 -26.32 -5.88
CA ARG A 84 -0.04 -27.02 -7.12
C ARG A 84 -0.73 -26.10 -8.12
N ALA A 85 -1.68 -25.29 -7.66
CA ALA A 85 -2.36 -24.29 -8.48
C ALA A 85 -1.38 -23.23 -9.01
N ALA A 86 -0.47 -22.74 -8.16
CA ALA A 86 0.53 -21.75 -8.52
C ALA A 86 1.42 -22.19 -9.70
N ARG A 87 1.78 -23.48 -9.77
CA ARG A 87 2.58 -24.05 -10.89
C ARG A 87 1.87 -24.01 -12.23
N GLU A 88 0.54 -23.91 -12.24
CA GLU A 88 -0.26 -23.88 -13.47
C GLU A 88 -0.43 -22.46 -14.03
N LEU A 89 -0.07 -21.40 -13.29
CA LEU A 89 -0.29 -20.01 -13.72
C LEU A 89 0.25 -19.72 -15.13
N ARG A 90 1.44 -20.25 -15.48
CA ARG A 90 2.08 -20.03 -16.78
C ARG A 90 1.44 -20.82 -17.93
N SER A 91 0.69 -21.89 -17.64
CA SER A 91 0.05 -22.74 -18.65
C SER A 91 -1.35 -22.24 -19.04
N LEU A 92 -1.89 -21.28 -18.28
CA LEU A 92 -3.23 -20.73 -18.47
C LEU A 92 -3.24 -19.52 -19.41
N PRO A 93 -4.35 -19.27 -20.13
CA PRO A 93 -4.54 -18.03 -20.86
C PRO A 93 -4.59 -16.83 -19.90
N PRO A 94 -4.26 -15.59 -20.34
CA PRO A 94 -4.13 -14.45 -19.44
C PRO A 94 -5.35 -14.20 -18.53
N PRO A 95 -6.61 -14.22 -19.01
CA PRO A 95 -7.76 -14.05 -18.12
C PRO A 95 -7.83 -15.12 -17.02
N GLY A 96 -7.65 -16.40 -17.39
CA GLY A 96 -7.69 -17.51 -16.45
C GLY A 96 -6.55 -17.50 -15.43
N ALA A 97 -5.34 -17.19 -15.89
CA ALA A 97 -4.15 -17.04 -15.05
C ALA A 97 -4.33 -15.89 -14.05
N ALA A 98 -4.90 -14.77 -14.48
CA ALA A 98 -5.15 -13.60 -13.64
C ALA A 98 -6.19 -13.86 -12.55
N ILE A 99 -7.30 -14.54 -12.88
CA ILE A 99 -8.28 -14.95 -11.86
C ILE A 99 -7.64 -15.90 -10.85
N LEU A 100 -6.90 -16.91 -11.32
CA LEU A 100 -6.22 -17.84 -10.41
C LEU A 100 -5.21 -17.11 -9.52
N ALA A 101 -4.40 -16.21 -10.08
CA ALA A 101 -3.47 -15.39 -9.32
C ALA A 101 -4.21 -14.56 -8.26
N ASN A 102 -5.29 -13.88 -8.62
CA ASN A 102 -6.10 -13.11 -7.67
C ASN A 102 -6.65 -13.98 -6.53
N MET A 103 -7.14 -15.19 -6.83
CA MET A 103 -7.59 -16.14 -5.81
C MET A 103 -6.47 -16.57 -4.86
N LEU A 104 -5.25 -16.78 -5.39
CA LEU A 104 -4.07 -17.07 -4.56
C LEU A 104 -3.73 -15.89 -3.65
N GLY A 105 -3.86 -14.65 -4.14
CA GLY A 105 -3.72 -13.44 -3.33
C GLY A 105 -4.74 -13.36 -2.20
N THR A 106 -6.01 -13.67 -2.48
CA THR A 106 -7.07 -13.77 -1.45
C THR A 106 -6.76 -14.84 -0.40
N ILE A 107 -6.22 -15.99 -0.79
CA ILE A 107 -5.80 -17.02 0.16
C ILE A 107 -4.68 -16.48 1.05
N ALA A 108 -3.73 -15.75 0.49
CA ALA A 108 -2.64 -15.13 1.24
C ALA A 108 -3.19 -14.13 2.28
N GLU A 109 -4.05 -13.19 1.86
CA GLU A 109 -4.68 -12.19 2.75
C GLU A 109 -5.53 -12.81 3.87
N THR A 110 -6.11 -13.98 3.64
CA THR A 110 -6.96 -14.68 4.62
C THR A 110 -6.21 -15.66 5.52
N GLY A 111 -4.87 -15.55 5.58
CA GLY A 111 -4.00 -16.32 6.50
C GLY A 111 -3.30 -17.51 5.86
N GLY A 112 -3.35 -17.66 4.54
CA GLY A 112 -2.52 -18.61 3.81
C GLY A 112 -1.06 -18.15 3.74
N SER A 113 -0.12 -19.11 3.73
CA SER A 113 1.31 -18.80 3.61
C SER A 113 1.63 -18.22 2.22
N PRO A 114 2.18 -17.00 2.13
CA PRO A 114 2.45 -16.34 0.85
C PRO A 114 3.54 -17.06 0.05
N GLU A 115 4.46 -17.78 0.70
CA GLU A 115 5.56 -18.52 0.05
C GLU A 115 5.06 -19.63 -0.88
N ARG A 116 3.81 -20.10 -0.69
CA ARG A 116 3.25 -21.18 -1.51
C ARG A 116 2.93 -20.77 -2.94
N SER A 117 2.70 -19.50 -3.18
CA SER A 117 2.27 -18.97 -4.48
C SER A 117 2.94 -17.66 -4.88
N GLY A 118 3.54 -16.92 -3.93
CA GLY A 118 4.09 -15.59 -4.14
C GLY A 118 5.15 -15.55 -5.24
N ALA A 119 6.11 -16.48 -5.23
CA ALA A 119 7.12 -16.58 -6.28
C ALA A 119 6.50 -16.77 -7.67
N ALA A 120 5.52 -17.67 -7.81
CA ALA A 120 4.89 -17.94 -9.10
C ALA A 120 4.04 -16.75 -9.60
N VAL A 121 3.35 -16.06 -8.70
CA VAL A 121 2.58 -14.84 -9.01
C VAL A 121 3.52 -13.71 -9.43
N TRP A 122 4.60 -13.51 -8.68
CA TRP A 122 5.59 -12.48 -8.98
C TRP A 122 6.30 -12.74 -10.31
N GLU A 123 6.69 -13.98 -10.57
CA GLU A 123 7.26 -14.38 -11.85
C GLU A 123 6.29 -14.18 -13.03
N LEU A 124 5.00 -14.43 -12.83
CA LEU A 124 3.96 -14.15 -13.85
C LEU A 124 3.87 -12.65 -14.14
N TYR A 125 3.84 -11.82 -13.09
CA TYR A 125 3.80 -10.38 -13.21
C TYR A 125 5.01 -9.84 -13.98
N LEU A 126 6.22 -10.25 -13.61
CA LEU A 126 7.46 -9.86 -14.29
C LEU A 126 7.50 -10.34 -15.76
N ALA A 127 6.91 -11.50 -16.06
CA ALA A 127 6.83 -11.98 -17.44
C ALA A 127 5.85 -11.16 -18.31
N TRP A 128 4.80 -10.59 -17.71
CA TRP A 128 3.79 -9.81 -18.42
C TRP A 128 4.11 -8.32 -18.51
N LEU A 129 4.80 -7.75 -17.51
CA LEU A 129 5.11 -6.33 -17.42
C LEU A 129 5.76 -5.77 -18.71
N PRO A 130 6.80 -6.38 -19.31
CA PRO A 130 7.39 -5.87 -20.56
C PRO A 130 6.46 -5.99 -21.78
N GLN A 131 5.48 -6.90 -21.75
CA GLN A 131 4.49 -7.05 -22.83
C GLN A 131 3.45 -5.94 -22.76
N VAL A 132 3.00 -5.61 -21.53
CA VAL A 132 2.10 -4.48 -21.26
C VAL A 132 2.79 -3.15 -21.58
N HIS A 133 4.02 -2.95 -21.09
CA HIS A 133 4.83 -1.74 -21.36
C HIS A 133 4.99 -1.45 -22.85
N ARG A 134 5.38 -2.46 -23.64
CA ARG A 134 5.50 -2.33 -25.11
C ARG A 134 4.18 -1.97 -25.81
N GLY A 135 3.03 -2.37 -25.25
CA GLY A 135 1.72 -2.00 -25.77
C GLY A 135 1.52 -0.48 -25.78
N PHE A 136 2.00 0.21 -24.74
CA PHE A 136 1.88 1.65 -24.58
C PHE A 136 3.05 2.45 -25.17
N SER A 137 4.19 1.82 -25.45
CA SER A 137 5.30 2.49 -26.13
C SER A 137 4.95 2.91 -27.57
N SER A 138 3.93 2.31 -28.18
CA SER A 138 3.45 2.68 -29.51
C SER A 138 2.28 3.67 -29.41
N ARG A 139 2.26 4.73 -30.23
CA ARG A 139 1.10 5.64 -30.35
C ARG A 139 -0.13 4.98 -31.01
N LYS A 140 -0.14 3.65 -31.17
CA LYS A 140 -1.22 2.91 -31.80
C LYS A 140 -2.23 2.47 -30.74
N PRO A 141 -3.53 2.38 -31.08
CA PRO A 141 -4.50 1.72 -30.23
C PRO A 141 -4.08 0.28 -29.88
N LEU A 142 -4.39 -0.17 -28.67
CA LEU A 142 -4.14 -1.54 -28.25
C LEU A 142 -4.98 -2.52 -29.08
N SER A 143 -4.37 -3.61 -29.52
CA SER A 143 -5.10 -4.74 -30.11
C SER A 143 -6.01 -5.42 -29.06
N PRO A 144 -7.05 -6.17 -29.47
CA PRO A 144 -7.91 -6.89 -28.53
C PRO A 144 -7.14 -7.83 -27.58
N ARG A 145 -6.07 -8.46 -28.06
CA ARG A 145 -5.19 -9.31 -27.24
C ARG A 145 -4.40 -8.51 -26.21
N GLN A 146 -3.92 -7.32 -26.57
CA GLN A 146 -3.21 -6.43 -25.64
C GLN A 146 -4.17 -5.86 -24.59
N GLN A 147 -5.40 -5.52 -24.99
CA GLN A 147 -6.44 -5.08 -24.06
C GLN A 147 -6.78 -6.18 -23.04
N GLN A 148 -6.98 -7.42 -23.51
CA GLN A 148 -7.22 -8.56 -22.62
C GLN A 148 -6.04 -8.82 -21.66
N LEU A 149 -4.80 -8.68 -22.14
CA LEU A 149 -3.61 -8.79 -21.28
C LEU A 149 -3.56 -7.67 -20.24
N LEU A 150 -3.91 -6.44 -20.61
CA LEU A 150 -3.95 -5.28 -19.72
C LEU A 150 -4.95 -5.48 -18.58
N GLU A 151 -6.16 -5.92 -18.91
CA GLU A 151 -7.23 -6.21 -17.93
C GLU A 151 -6.79 -7.34 -16.98
N ALA A 152 -6.22 -8.42 -17.52
CA ALA A 152 -5.67 -9.51 -16.75
C ALA A 152 -4.50 -9.05 -15.84
N PHE A 153 -3.64 -8.17 -16.32
CA PHE A 153 -2.47 -7.67 -15.60
C PHE A 153 -2.85 -6.90 -14.32
N GLN A 154 -3.99 -6.19 -14.31
CA GLN A 154 -4.47 -5.48 -13.12
C GLN A 154 -4.74 -6.44 -11.96
N LEU A 155 -5.39 -7.57 -12.24
CA LEU A 155 -5.68 -8.60 -11.23
C LEU A 155 -4.41 -9.30 -10.74
N VAL A 156 -3.44 -9.53 -11.63
CA VAL A 156 -2.12 -10.05 -11.22
C VAL A 156 -1.41 -9.04 -10.33
N GLY A 157 -1.46 -7.75 -10.67
CA GLY A 157 -0.89 -6.67 -9.83
C GLY A 157 -1.49 -6.63 -8.43
N ARG A 158 -2.81 -6.76 -8.30
CA ARG A 158 -3.47 -6.90 -6.98
C ARG A 158 -2.93 -8.09 -6.21
N SER A 159 -2.81 -9.26 -6.84
CA SER A 159 -2.27 -10.46 -6.21
C SER A 159 -0.80 -10.29 -5.79
N VAL A 160 0.03 -9.61 -6.60
CA VAL A 160 1.41 -9.28 -6.23
C VAL A 160 1.45 -8.45 -4.96
N VAL A 161 0.60 -7.43 -4.85
CA VAL A 161 0.50 -6.61 -3.63
C VAL A 161 0.12 -7.47 -2.43
N SER A 162 -0.91 -8.32 -2.56
CA SER A 162 -1.33 -9.23 -1.49
C SER A 162 -0.19 -10.13 -0.99
N HIS A 163 0.63 -10.68 -1.88
CA HIS A 163 1.74 -11.56 -1.49
C HIS A 163 2.93 -10.77 -0.93
N LEU A 164 3.40 -9.75 -1.65
CA LEU A 164 4.60 -8.99 -1.25
C LEU A 164 4.35 -8.10 -0.02
N ALA A 165 3.11 -7.77 0.30
CA ALA A 165 2.75 -7.17 1.59
C ALA A 165 3.25 -7.99 2.79
N MET A 166 3.22 -9.33 2.66
CA MET A 166 3.63 -10.28 3.69
C MET A 166 5.04 -10.84 3.50
N MET A 167 5.77 -10.36 2.49
CA MET A 167 7.14 -10.80 2.14
C MET A 167 8.07 -9.57 2.08
N PRO A 168 8.40 -8.97 3.24
CA PRO A 168 9.05 -7.65 3.30
C PRO A 168 10.46 -7.63 2.68
N GLU A 169 11.23 -8.72 2.80
CA GLU A 169 12.56 -8.79 2.18
C GLU A 169 12.47 -8.85 0.65
N GLU A 170 11.58 -9.68 0.11
CA GLU A 170 11.35 -9.77 -1.33
C GLU A 170 10.79 -8.47 -1.89
N ARG A 171 9.90 -7.81 -1.14
CA ARG A 171 9.41 -6.46 -1.48
C ARG A 171 10.54 -5.45 -1.55
N ARG A 172 11.42 -5.40 -0.55
CA ARG A 172 12.59 -4.50 -0.50
C ARG A 172 13.53 -4.73 -1.69
N LEU A 173 13.93 -5.99 -1.91
CA LEU A 173 14.80 -6.36 -3.03
C LEU A 173 14.20 -6.02 -4.39
N ALA A 174 12.88 -6.16 -4.55
CA ALA A 174 12.18 -5.76 -5.77
C ALA A 174 12.14 -4.24 -5.95
N GLY A 175 11.91 -3.47 -4.87
CA GLY A 175 11.88 -2.01 -4.89
C GLY A 175 13.23 -1.36 -5.25
N GLU A 176 14.34 -2.00 -4.90
CA GLU A 176 15.70 -1.56 -5.24
C GLU A 176 16.03 -1.70 -6.74
N ASN A 177 15.20 -2.40 -7.52
CA ASN A 177 15.42 -2.57 -8.95
C ASN A 177 14.99 -1.30 -9.73
N ALA A 178 15.95 -0.43 -10.02
CA ALA A 178 15.73 0.82 -10.76
C ALA A 178 15.09 0.62 -12.15
N GLY A 179 15.39 -0.49 -12.84
CA GLY A 179 14.81 -0.80 -14.15
C GLY A 179 13.33 -1.16 -14.06
N LEU A 180 12.95 -1.93 -13.03
CA LEU A 180 11.57 -2.26 -12.70
C LEU A 180 10.80 -0.99 -12.28
N MET A 181 11.35 -0.19 -11.36
CA MET A 181 10.71 1.04 -10.90
C MET A 181 10.41 2.01 -12.03
N ARG A 182 11.33 2.14 -13.01
CA ARG A 182 11.10 2.96 -14.21
C ARG A 182 9.94 2.42 -15.06
N GLN A 183 9.88 1.12 -15.32
CA GLN A 183 8.78 0.53 -16.09
C GLN A 183 7.42 0.70 -15.40
N LEU A 184 7.39 0.56 -14.08
CA LEU A 184 6.19 0.78 -13.29
C LEU A 184 5.76 2.25 -13.31
N GLN A 185 6.71 3.18 -13.22
CA GLN A 185 6.45 4.61 -13.34
C GLN A 185 5.86 4.97 -14.70
N ASP A 186 6.40 4.43 -15.79
CA ASP A 186 5.87 4.65 -17.14
C ASP A 186 4.44 4.12 -17.31
N LEU A 187 4.05 3.09 -16.54
CA LEU A 187 2.77 2.40 -16.67
C LEU A 187 1.71 2.83 -15.66
N GLN A 188 2.06 3.56 -14.61
CA GLN A 188 1.14 3.85 -13.50
C GLN A 188 -0.14 4.57 -13.96
N ASP A 189 -0.03 5.46 -14.96
CA ASP A 189 -1.16 6.21 -15.51
C ASP A 189 -2.01 5.39 -16.50
N HIS A 190 -1.56 4.18 -16.84
CA HIS A 190 -2.18 3.31 -17.82
C HIS A 190 -2.84 2.08 -17.20
N THR A 191 -2.40 1.65 -16.02
CA THR A 191 -2.96 0.48 -15.34
C THR A 191 -2.80 0.54 -13.82
N PRO A 192 -3.90 0.36 -13.06
CA PRO A 192 -3.86 0.24 -11.61
C PRO A 192 -2.88 -0.84 -11.12
N GLY A 193 -2.72 -1.93 -11.86
CA GLY A 193 -1.79 -3.01 -11.50
C GLY A 193 -0.32 -2.59 -11.47
N ALA A 194 0.08 -1.57 -12.25
CA ALA A 194 1.41 -0.98 -12.16
C ALA A 194 1.47 0.07 -11.04
N ALA A 195 0.43 0.91 -10.94
CA ALA A 195 0.35 1.94 -9.90
C ALA A 195 0.41 1.35 -8.48
N TRP A 196 -0.36 0.29 -8.19
CA TRP A 196 -0.37 -0.36 -6.88
C TRP A 196 0.99 -0.99 -6.53
N VAL A 197 1.60 -1.72 -7.46
CA VAL A 197 2.92 -2.35 -7.21
C VAL A 197 4.01 -1.30 -7.06
N ARG A 198 3.95 -0.21 -7.84
CA ARG A 198 4.86 0.94 -7.66
C ARG A 198 4.70 1.57 -6.29
N GLN A 199 3.46 1.89 -5.91
CA GLN A 199 3.16 2.51 -4.63
C GLN A 199 3.68 1.65 -3.47
N MET A 200 3.46 0.34 -3.54
CA MET A 200 3.96 -0.62 -2.56
C MET A 200 5.48 -0.56 -2.37
N PHE A 201 6.24 -0.35 -3.45
CA PHE A 201 7.70 -0.22 -3.38
C PHE A 201 8.17 1.16 -2.91
N LEU A 202 7.33 2.19 -3.00
CA LEU A 202 7.62 3.51 -2.44
C LEU A 202 7.27 3.62 -0.96
N CYS A 203 6.38 2.76 -0.46
CA CYS A 203 5.99 2.72 0.94
C CYS A 203 7.13 2.18 1.82
N HIS A 204 7.51 2.97 2.83
CA HIS A 204 8.52 2.63 3.82
C HIS A 204 7.91 2.62 5.23
N SER A 205 8.60 1.96 6.16
CA SER A 205 8.25 1.90 7.57
C SER A 205 9.53 2.07 8.37
N ASP A 206 9.56 3.00 9.31
CA ASP A 206 10.73 3.26 10.14
C ASP A 206 10.35 3.93 11.46
N GLU A 207 11.35 4.15 12.31
CA GLU A 207 11.28 4.98 13.50
C GLU A 207 11.52 6.46 13.16
N LEU A 208 10.85 7.33 13.93
CA LEU A 208 10.90 8.77 13.74
C LEU A 208 10.93 9.47 15.09
N ILE A 209 11.82 10.44 15.26
CA ILE A 209 11.77 11.38 16.37
C ILE A 209 11.04 12.64 15.93
N VAL A 210 10.01 13.05 16.67
CA VAL A 210 9.30 14.30 16.45
C VAL A 210 9.49 15.22 17.65
N LEU A 211 9.99 16.43 17.40
CA LEU A 211 10.26 17.42 18.44
C LEU A 211 9.36 18.63 18.26
N HIS A 212 8.51 18.91 19.25
CA HIS A 212 7.66 20.09 19.25
C HIS A 212 8.39 21.26 19.92
N GLN A 213 8.90 22.18 19.10
CA GLN A 213 9.77 23.26 19.55
C GLN A 213 9.12 24.16 20.61
N PRO A 214 7.85 24.60 20.49
CA PRO A 214 7.25 25.51 21.47
C PRO A 214 7.16 24.94 22.89
N SER A 215 6.88 23.65 23.03
CA SER A 215 6.76 23.01 24.35
C SER A 215 8.04 22.30 24.80
N GLY A 216 9.04 22.17 23.92
CA GLY A 216 10.25 21.39 24.17
C GLY A 216 10.01 19.88 24.34
N ARG A 217 8.85 19.37 23.92
CA ARG A 217 8.47 17.95 24.08
C ARG A 217 8.96 17.18 22.86
N GLY A 218 9.54 16.00 23.09
CA GLY A 218 9.93 15.07 22.02
C GLY A 218 9.19 13.75 22.14
N PHE A 219 9.03 13.06 21.02
CA PHE A 219 8.34 11.78 20.94
C PHE A 219 9.07 10.82 20.02
N ARG A 220 9.10 9.54 20.39
CA ARG A 220 9.47 8.46 19.49
C ARG A 220 8.20 7.91 18.86
N LEU A 221 8.16 7.97 17.54
CA LEU A 221 7.08 7.46 16.71
C LEU A 221 7.60 6.29 15.87
N ARG A 222 6.68 5.45 15.45
CA ARG A 222 6.88 4.47 14.39
C ARG A 222 5.84 4.71 13.30
N TYR A 223 6.28 4.78 12.06
CA TYR A 223 5.38 4.85 10.92
C TYR A 223 5.45 3.58 10.08
N GLU A 224 4.34 3.27 9.42
CA GLU A 224 4.15 2.04 8.66
C GLU A 224 3.59 2.36 7.28
N ASN A 225 4.19 1.79 6.24
CA ASN A 225 3.73 1.78 4.86
C ASN A 225 3.42 3.17 4.26
N ILE A 226 4.25 4.18 4.53
CA ILE A 226 4.06 5.55 4.05
C ILE A 226 5.06 5.87 2.93
N ALA A 227 4.58 6.48 1.85
CA ALA A 227 5.43 6.79 0.69
C ALA A 227 5.90 8.26 0.64
N ASN A 228 5.08 9.20 1.09
CA ASN A 228 5.36 10.63 0.98
C ASN A 228 5.06 11.38 2.28
N CYS A 229 5.61 12.58 2.40
CA CYS A 229 5.52 13.37 3.62
C CYS A 229 4.13 13.97 3.88
N CYS A 230 3.32 14.34 2.87
CA CYS A 230 1.93 14.76 3.08
C CYS A 230 1.12 13.67 3.79
N HIS A 231 1.28 12.43 3.34
CA HIS A 231 0.66 11.25 3.96
C HIS A 231 1.15 11.04 5.41
N LEU A 232 2.45 11.18 5.64
CA LEU A 232 3.03 11.13 6.99
C LEU A 232 2.46 12.24 7.89
N PHE A 233 2.37 13.47 7.40
CA PHE A 233 1.92 14.65 8.16
C PHE A 233 0.47 14.50 8.62
N THR A 234 -0.43 14.05 7.74
CA THR A 234 -1.82 13.72 8.12
C THR A 234 -1.86 12.71 9.27
N LEU A 235 -1.04 11.66 9.23
CA LEU A 235 -1.03 10.64 10.27
C LEU A 235 -0.32 11.09 11.56
N ILE A 236 0.69 11.97 11.47
CA ILE A 236 1.28 12.65 12.64
C ILE A 236 0.23 13.55 13.32
N GLN A 237 -0.52 14.34 12.54
CA GLN A 237 -1.62 15.17 13.04
C GLN A 237 -2.65 14.34 13.78
N ALA A 238 -3.05 13.20 13.19
CA ALA A 238 -3.97 12.27 13.82
C ALA A 238 -3.41 11.65 15.11
N ALA A 239 -2.12 11.30 15.14
CA ALA A 239 -1.47 10.68 16.28
C ALA A 239 -1.35 11.62 17.48
N PHE A 240 -1.07 12.91 17.23
CA PHE A 240 -1.00 13.91 18.30
C PHE A 240 -2.35 14.49 18.67
N GLY A 241 -3.24 14.77 17.71
CA GLY A 241 -4.51 15.44 17.98
C GLY A 241 -4.30 16.71 18.81
N GLU A 242 -4.99 16.81 19.93
CA GLU A 242 -4.90 17.94 20.87
C GLU A 242 -3.82 17.78 21.97
N ILE A 243 -3.00 16.72 21.91
CA ILE A 243 -1.93 16.47 22.91
C ILE A 243 -0.86 17.58 22.89
N LEU A 244 -0.65 18.22 21.73
CA LEU A 244 0.33 19.27 21.52
C LEU A 244 -0.32 20.64 21.27
N PRO A 245 0.29 21.74 21.75
CA PRO A 245 -0.13 23.08 21.36
C PRO A 245 -0.16 23.25 19.83
N GLY A 246 -1.21 23.89 19.32
CA GLY A 246 -1.46 24.04 17.87
C GLY A 246 -2.15 22.83 17.23
N GLY A 247 -2.30 21.73 17.98
CA GLY A 247 -3.07 20.56 17.57
C GLY A 247 -4.58 20.80 17.57
N ARG A 248 -5.33 19.88 16.94
CA ARG A 248 -6.78 19.97 16.72
C ARG A 248 -7.43 18.58 16.81
N GLU A 249 -8.76 18.52 16.84
CA GLU A 249 -9.48 17.26 16.66
C GLU A 249 -9.28 16.72 15.21
N PRO A 250 -8.78 15.48 15.03
CA PRO A 250 -8.56 14.93 13.69
C PRO A 250 -9.88 14.68 12.95
N ASN A 251 -9.91 15.02 11.65
CA ASN A 251 -11.01 14.60 10.79
C ASN A 251 -10.94 13.09 10.55
N ARG A 252 -11.80 12.33 11.25
CA ARG A 252 -11.83 10.87 11.18
C ARG A 252 -11.90 10.32 9.76
N PHE A 253 -12.63 10.98 8.85
CA PHE A 253 -12.75 10.53 7.47
C PHE A 253 -11.41 10.59 6.72
N ILE A 254 -10.71 11.72 6.82
CA ILE A 254 -9.35 11.90 6.26
C ILE A 254 -8.38 10.88 6.87
N VAL A 255 -8.45 10.68 8.19
CA VAL A 255 -7.58 9.72 8.89
C VAL A 255 -7.84 8.28 8.46
N ASP A 256 -9.10 7.87 8.32
CA ASP A 256 -9.46 6.51 7.89
C ASP A 256 -9.01 6.26 6.43
N MET A 257 -9.06 7.28 5.56
CA MET A 257 -8.49 7.19 4.21
C MET A 257 -6.97 7.10 4.23
N ALA A 258 -6.30 7.94 5.02
CA ALA A 258 -4.86 7.91 5.19
C ALA A 258 -4.37 6.58 5.78
N ARG A 259 -5.15 5.92 6.65
CA ARG A 259 -4.83 4.57 7.16
C ARG A 259 -5.10 3.44 6.17
N CYS A 260 -5.66 3.75 5.00
CA CYS A 260 -6.13 2.77 4.02
C CYS A 260 -7.13 1.77 4.62
N VAL A 261 -8.11 2.25 5.40
CA VAL A 261 -9.18 1.40 5.99
C VAL A 261 -10.58 1.69 5.44
N THR A 262 -10.72 2.76 4.65
CA THR A 262 -11.93 3.09 3.86
C THR A 262 -11.51 3.49 2.46
N LEU A 263 -12.44 3.51 1.50
CA LEU A 263 -12.18 3.99 0.14
C LEU A 263 -11.85 5.49 0.13
N VAL A 264 -11.03 5.92 -0.84
CA VAL A 264 -10.74 7.34 -1.04
C VAL A 264 -11.94 8.06 -1.63
N GLU A 265 -12.26 9.21 -1.04
CA GLU A 265 -13.14 10.22 -1.62
C GLU A 265 -12.38 11.57 -1.65
N ASP A 266 -12.96 12.55 -2.35
CA ASP A 266 -12.41 13.90 -2.41
C ASP A 266 -12.39 14.53 -1.03
N GLY A 267 -11.22 15.03 -0.64
CA GLY A 267 -11.04 15.71 0.64
C GLY A 267 -9.72 16.46 0.66
N THR A 268 -9.57 17.37 1.62
CA THR A 268 -8.33 18.10 1.84
C THR A 268 -7.95 18.07 3.31
N ASP A 269 -6.65 18.06 3.56
CA ASP A 269 -6.06 18.27 4.87
C ASP A 269 -5.19 19.54 4.83
N GLU A 270 -4.95 20.10 6.01
CA GLU A 270 -4.17 21.32 6.20
C GLU A 270 -3.08 21.05 7.23
N ALA A 271 -1.88 21.58 7.00
CA ALA A 271 -0.80 21.54 7.99
C ALA A 271 -1.18 22.27 9.30
N TRP A 272 -1.20 21.52 10.41
CA TRP A 272 -1.39 22.10 11.76
C TRP A 272 -0.11 22.73 12.30
N TRP A 273 1.03 22.20 11.89
CA TRP A 273 2.37 22.68 12.23
C TRP A 273 3.17 22.91 10.96
N HIS A 274 4.23 23.70 11.08
CA HIS A 274 5.32 23.64 10.12
C HIS A 274 6.20 22.43 10.42
N TYR A 275 6.46 21.63 9.38
CA TYR A 275 7.29 20.43 9.43
C TYR A 275 8.71 20.78 8.96
N GLY A 276 9.61 20.98 9.91
CA GLY A 276 10.98 21.43 9.67
C GLY A 276 12.00 20.30 9.70
N ALA A 277 12.99 20.40 8.81
CA ALA A 277 14.21 19.62 8.88
C ALA A 277 15.08 20.06 10.07
N PRO A 278 15.78 19.15 10.76
CA PRO A 278 16.70 19.51 11.82
C PRO A 278 17.90 20.31 11.26
N VAL A 279 18.53 21.13 12.11
CA VAL A 279 19.69 21.98 11.80
C VAL A 279 19.40 23.13 10.84
N SER A 280 18.90 22.86 9.64
CA SER A 280 18.56 23.90 8.65
C SER A 280 17.25 24.61 8.97
N GLN A 281 16.34 23.94 9.71
CA GLN A 281 14.97 24.40 9.99
C GLN A 281 14.16 24.74 8.72
N THR A 282 14.59 24.25 7.56
CA THR A 282 13.87 24.40 6.29
C THR A 282 12.66 23.48 6.26
N SER A 283 11.59 23.89 5.56
CA SER A 283 10.41 23.04 5.38
C SER A 283 10.76 21.72 4.71
N ILE A 284 10.23 20.63 5.23
CA ILE A 284 10.17 19.34 4.56
C ILE A 284 9.04 19.41 3.53
N ALA A 285 9.35 19.14 2.26
CA ALA A 285 8.36 19.16 1.20
C ALA A 285 7.40 17.97 1.35
N GLY A 286 6.09 18.23 1.28
CA GLY A 286 5.07 17.20 1.47
C GLY A 286 5.09 16.12 0.38
N GLU A 287 5.40 16.48 -0.85
CA GLU A 287 5.50 15.58 -1.99
C GLU A 287 6.74 14.69 -1.96
N ALA A 288 7.73 15.00 -1.13
CA ALA A 288 8.97 14.26 -1.06
C ALA A 288 8.78 12.88 -0.42
N SER A 289 9.66 11.93 -0.79
CA SER A 289 9.72 10.62 -0.13
C SER A 289 9.97 10.80 1.37
N VAL A 290 9.37 9.94 2.19
CA VAL A 290 9.69 9.87 3.62
C VAL A 290 11.17 9.58 3.87
N ASP A 291 11.87 8.91 2.95
CA ASP A 291 13.31 8.66 3.07
C ASP A 291 14.16 9.94 2.99
N SER A 292 13.59 11.04 2.48
CA SER A 292 14.28 12.33 2.40
C SER A 292 14.30 13.09 3.72
N ILE A 293 13.55 12.62 4.73
CA ILE A 293 13.57 13.21 6.07
C ILE A 293 15.00 13.07 6.63
N PRO A 294 15.63 14.18 7.07
CA PRO A 294 17.02 14.12 7.54
C PRO A 294 17.20 13.28 8.81
N TYR A 295 18.39 12.70 8.92
CA TYR A 295 18.79 11.86 10.04
C TYR A 295 19.72 12.60 10.99
N ILE A 296 19.57 12.33 12.29
CA ILE A 296 20.56 12.64 13.34
C ILE A 296 20.86 11.33 14.06
N ASP A 297 22.13 10.99 14.18
CA ASP A 297 22.60 9.76 14.85
C ASP A 297 21.90 8.48 14.35
N GLY A 298 21.58 8.44 13.05
CA GLY A 298 20.93 7.28 12.41
C GLY A 298 19.41 7.20 12.59
N THR A 299 18.75 8.21 13.15
CA THR A 299 17.29 8.26 13.27
C THR A 299 16.71 9.47 12.53
N GLN A 300 15.59 9.28 11.81
CA GLN A 300 14.88 10.39 11.18
C GLN A 300 14.34 11.36 12.23
N VAL A 301 14.46 12.67 11.98
CA VAL A 301 13.99 13.70 12.90
C VAL A 301 13.15 14.74 12.18
N ILE A 302 11.99 15.07 12.75
CA ILE A 302 11.14 16.19 12.32
C ILE A 302 10.99 17.19 13.47
N LEU A 303 11.13 18.48 13.15
CA LEU A 303 10.77 19.59 14.02
C LEU A 303 9.34 20.04 13.74
N LEU A 304 8.52 20.18 14.77
CA LEU A 304 7.22 20.84 14.69
C LEU A 304 7.32 22.24 15.28
N SER A 305 6.95 23.22 14.48
CA SER A 305 6.85 24.62 14.87
C SER A 305 5.47 25.21 14.51
N PRO A 306 5.07 26.36 15.06
CA PRO A 306 3.78 26.97 14.72
C PRO A 306 3.64 27.15 13.21
N ALA A 307 2.49 26.76 12.65
CA ALA A 307 2.23 26.93 11.23
C ALA A 307 2.25 28.42 10.83
N ALA A 308 2.80 28.71 9.66
CA ALA A 308 2.74 30.04 9.06
C ALA A 308 1.31 30.36 8.58
N ALA A 309 0.98 31.65 8.46
CA ALA A 309 -0.27 32.08 7.84
C ALA A 309 -0.34 31.57 6.39
N GLY A 310 -1.46 30.93 6.03
CA GLY A 310 -1.60 30.26 4.74
C GLY A 310 -0.84 28.93 4.71
N ALA A 311 -1.03 28.11 5.75
CA ALA A 311 -0.44 26.78 5.85
C ALA A 311 -0.75 25.95 4.58
N PRO A 312 0.19 25.11 4.12
CA PRO A 312 -0.04 24.29 2.94
C PRO A 312 -1.23 23.36 3.16
N LEU A 313 -2.01 23.19 2.10
CA LEU A 313 -3.08 22.21 1.99
C LEU A 313 -2.66 21.13 1.01
N TRP A 314 -3.13 19.91 1.25
CA TRP A 314 -3.01 18.80 0.31
C TRP A 314 -4.33 18.05 0.24
N ASP A 315 -4.57 17.40 -0.89
CA ASP A 315 -5.76 16.59 -1.09
C ASP A 315 -5.50 15.11 -0.75
N THR A 316 -6.57 14.31 -0.82
CA THR A 316 -6.52 12.88 -0.54
C THR A 316 -5.77 12.06 -1.59
N SER A 317 -5.36 12.66 -2.73
CA SER A 317 -4.57 11.95 -3.74
C SER A 317 -3.19 11.54 -3.23
N PHE A 318 -2.67 12.20 -2.19
CA PHE A 318 -1.42 11.83 -1.52
C PHE A 318 -1.50 10.49 -0.77
N PHE A 319 -2.69 9.95 -0.56
CA PHE A 319 -2.92 8.63 0.04
C PHE A 319 -3.22 7.55 -1.01
N THR A 320 -3.15 7.91 -2.31
CA THR A 320 -3.52 7.03 -3.43
C THR A 320 -2.29 6.52 -4.19
N PRO A 321 -2.40 5.32 -4.80
CA PRO A 321 -3.51 4.39 -4.67
C PRO A 321 -3.50 3.66 -3.32
N GLN A 322 -4.67 3.36 -2.77
CA GLN A 322 -4.77 2.67 -1.48
C GLN A 322 -4.31 1.21 -1.56
N LEU A 323 -3.54 0.81 -0.56
CA LEU A 323 -3.02 -0.55 -0.41
C LEU A 323 -3.60 -1.19 0.86
N PHE A 324 -4.81 -1.74 0.78
CA PHE A 324 -5.48 -2.37 1.94
C PHE A 324 -4.67 -3.53 2.57
N ALA A 325 -3.83 -4.21 1.78
CA ALA A 325 -2.94 -5.25 2.28
C ALA A 325 -1.71 -4.69 3.04
N MET A 326 -1.44 -3.39 2.92
CA MET A 326 -0.36 -2.65 3.58
C MET A 326 -0.92 -1.36 4.19
N PRO A 327 -1.78 -1.47 5.23
CA PRO A 327 -2.38 -0.30 5.85
C PRO A 327 -1.28 0.63 6.36
N ALA A 328 -1.47 1.93 6.12
CA ALA A 328 -0.54 2.94 6.60
C ALA A 328 -0.88 3.35 8.03
N ASN A 329 0.13 3.68 8.83
CA ASN A 329 -0.09 4.07 10.21
C ASN A 329 1.04 4.93 10.78
N VAL A 330 0.72 5.69 11.82
CA VAL A 330 1.69 6.36 12.69
C VAL A 330 1.25 6.12 14.13
N MET A 331 2.20 5.66 14.95
CA MET A 331 1.98 5.39 16.36
C MET A 331 3.01 6.13 17.20
N ILE A 332 2.56 6.77 18.27
CA ILE A 332 3.44 7.27 19.32
C ILE A 332 3.82 6.07 20.18
N GLU A 333 5.09 5.69 20.17
CA GLU A 333 5.58 4.59 21.01
C GLU A 333 5.81 5.07 22.44
N ARG A 334 6.39 6.25 22.57
CA ARG A 334 6.55 6.94 23.86
C ARG A 334 6.82 8.43 23.69
N GLU A 335 6.48 9.17 24.73
CA GLU A 335 7.04 10.49 24.96
C GLU A 335 8.49 10.35 25.46
N LEU A 336 9.36 11.24 24.99
CA LEU A 336 10.73 11.35 25.49
C LEU A 336 10.72 12.09 26.83
N THR A 337 11.65 11.73 27.71
CA THR A 337 11.88 12.52 28.92
C THR A 337 12.34 13.94 28.57
N ALA A 338 12.23 14.88 29.51
CA ALA A 338 12.72 16.25 29.30
C ALA A 338 14.22 16.30 28.97
N ALA A 339 15.02 15.42 29.59
CA ALA A 339 16.46 15.31 29.31
C ALA A 339 16.72 14.82 27.89
N GLU A 340 16.08 13.71 27.48
CA GLU A 340 16.19 13.19 26.11
C GLU A 340 15.72 14.24 25.08
N SER A 341 14.59 14.90 25.33
CA SER A 341 14.06 15.95 24.44
C SER A 341 15.04 17.10 24.32
N GLY A 342 15.63 17.55 25.42
CA GLY A 342 16.65 18.60 25.44
C GLY A 342 17.91 18.22 24.64
N GLU A 343 18.36 16.97 24.77
CA GLU A 343 19.49 16.46 23.97
C GLU A 343 19.17 16.44 22.47
N TRP A 344 18.00 15.95 22.08
CA TRP A 344 17.58 15.92 20.68
C TRP A 344 17.39 17.31 20.09
N LEU A 345 16.79 18.24 20.83
CA LEU A 345 16.65 19.63 20.42
C LEU A 345 18.01 20.30 20.24
N ALA A 346 18.97 20.05 21.14
CA ALA A 346 20.33 20.55 21.02
C ALA A 346 21.02 20.00 19.77
N LYS A 347 20.91 18.68 19.51
CA LYS A 347 21.45 18.06 18.29
C LYS A 347 20.80 18.62 17.02
N ALA A 348 19.51 18.93 17.08
CA ALA A 348 18.77 19.55 15.97
C ALA A 348 19.07 21.04 15.77
N GLY A 349 20.00 21.62 16.54
CA GLY A 349 20.39 23.03 16.42
C GLY A 349 19.32 24.00 16.94
N VAL A 350 18.39 23.54 17.78
CA VAL A 350 17.38 24.38 18.41
C VAL A 350 17.99 24.97 19.69
N PRO A 351 18.13 26.31 19.81
CA PRO A 351 18.72 26.93 20.99
C PRO A 351 17.95 26.55 22.26
N ALA A 352 18.67 26.32 23.36
CA ALA A 352 18.06 26.15 24.67
C ALA A 352 17.39 27.47 25.10
N GLY A 353 16.06 27.54 24.97
CA GLY A 353 15.25 28.63 25.52
C GLY A 353 14.81 29.69 24.52
N GLN A 354 13.65 29.46 23.90
CA GLN A 354 12.63 30.50 23.73
C GLN A 354 11.30 29.98 24.30
N GLY A 355 11.32 29.66 25.60
CA GLY A 355 10.12 29.40 26.39
C GLY A 355 9.92 30.56 27.35
N ALA A 356 8.76 31.23 27.25
CA ALA A 356 8.25 32.29 28.11
C ALA A 356 8.82 33.71 27.94
N GLY A 357 8.62 34.30 26.75
CA GLY A 357 8.37 35.74 26.64
C GLY A 357 6.89 36.00 26.88
N THR A 358 6.52 36.38 28.11
CA THR A 358 5.25 37.04 28.41
C THR A 358 5.03 38.23 27.47
N GLN A 359 3.89 38.26 26.79
CA GLN A 359 3.08 39.47 26.58
C GLN A 359 1.61 39.11 26.46
#